data_AF-A0A8X8D5N5-F1
#
_entry.id   AF-A0A8X8D5N5-F1
#
_cell.length_a   1.000
_cell.length_b   1.000
_cell.length_c   1.000
_cell.angle_alpha   90.00
_cell.angle_beta   90.00
_cell.angle_gamma   90.00
#
_symmetry.space_group_name_H-M   'P 1'
#
loop_
_entity.id
_entity.type
_entity.pdbx_description
1 polymer ?
#
loop_
_entity_poly.entity_id
_entity_poly.type
_entity_poly.pdbx_seq_one_letter_code
_entity_poly.pdbx_strand_id
1 'polypeptide(L)'
;MLNSSIFLCAASMDAPEVLRNEPSNEKSDVFGFGVILWEPMTVSIPWIKLDSLEVAGVVGFMDRRLVLPESLDPMVATIISDCWRRTF
;
A
#
# COMPACT_ATOMS: atom_id res chain seq x y z
N MET A 1 -18.64 -8.00 -15.13
CA MET A 1 -17.39 -8.77 -14.99
C MET A 1 -16.35 -7.81 -14.46
N LEU A 2 -16.17 -7.75 -13.14
CA LEU A 2 -15.18 -6.86 -12.51
C LEU A 2 -13.81 -7.34 -12.97
N ASN A 3 -13.10 -6.49 -13.70
CA ASN A 3 -11.82 -6.79 -14.34
C ASN A 3 -10.87 -7.42 -13.32
N SER A 4 -10.11 -8.43 -13.75
CA SER A 4 -9.11 -9.16 -12.96
C SER A 4 -8.10 -8.26 -12.22
N SER A 5 -7.97 -7.00 -12.64
CA SER A 5 -7.21 -5.94 -12.00
C SER A 5 -7.70 -5.55 -10.59
N ILE A 6 -8.99 -5.68 -10.29
CA ILE A 6 -9.55 -5.36 -8.95
C ILE A 6 -9.17 -6.43 -7.92
N PHE A 7 -9.00 -7.68 -8.33
CA PHE A 7 -8.69 -8.78 -7.39
C PHE A 7 -7.22 -8.78 -6.97
N LEU A 8 -6.29 -8.33 -7.83
CA LEU A 8 -4.90 -8.06 -7.42
C LEU A 8 -4.81 -6.88 -6.44
N CYS A 9 -5.71 -5.89 -6.56
CA CYS A 9 -5.74 -4.71 -5.72
C CYS A 9 -5.94 -5.06 -4.23
N ALA A 10 -6.79 -6.04 -3.90
CA ALA A 10 -7.12 -6.38 -2.52
C ALA A 10 -5.90 -6.79 -1.67
N ALA A 11 -5.06 -7.71 -2.16
CA ALA A 11 -3.87 -8.17 -1.42
C ALA A 11 -2.78 -7.10 -1.28
N SER A 12 -2.73 -6.11 -2.20
CA SER A 12 -1.79 -4.99 -2.09
C SER A 12 -2.20 -3.93 -1.07
N MET A 13 -3.48 -3.88 -0.66
CA MET A 13 -3.92 -2.91 0.35
C MET A 13 -3.65 -3.37 1.78
N ASP A 14 -3.38 -4.66 1.98
CA ASP A 14 -3.22 -5.24 3.31
C ASP A 14 -2.01 -4.63 4.03
N ALA A 15 -2.25 -4.22 5.27
CA ALA A 15 -1.22 -3.67 6.13
C ALA A 15 -0.15 -4.73 6.47
N PRO A 16 1.10 -4.32 6.76
CA PRO A 16 2.18 -5.26 7.01
C PRO A 16 1.91 -6.20 8.20
N GLU A 17 1.14 -5.80 9.20
CA GLU A 17 0.65 -6.64 10.30
C GLU A 17 -0.35 -7.70 9.84
N VAL A 18 -1.28 -7.36 8.93
CA VAL A 18 -2.26 -8.30 8.35
C VAL A 18 -1.53 -9.38 7.55
N LEU A 19 -0.56 -8.98 6.73
CA LEU A 19 0.27 -9.88 5.93
C LEU A 19 1.15 -10.82 6.77
N ARG A 20 1.47 -10.42 8.01
CA ARG A 20 2.20 -11.22 8.99
C ARG A 20 1.29 -12.05 9.91
N ASN A 21 -0.02 -12.02 9.68
CA ASN A 21 -1.01 -12.68 10.51
C ASN A 21 -0.97 -12.20 11.98
N GLU A 22 -0.63 -10.92 12.19
CA GLU A 22 -0.67 -10.21 13.47
C GLU A 22 -2.04 -9.52 13.67
N PRO A 23 -2.41 -9.13 14.90
CA PRO A 23 -3.66 -8.43 15.15
C PRO A 23 -3.73 -7.11 14.38
N SER A 24 -4.71 -6.98 13.49
CA SER A 24 -5.03 -5.73 12.81
C SER A 24 -5.71 -4.75 13.77
N ASN A 25 -5.49 -3.46 13.54
CA ASN A 25 -6.14 -2.38 14.29
C ASN A 25 -6.59 -1.28 13.30
N GLU A 26 -7.06 -0.15 13.80
CA GLU A 26 -7.48 0.99 12.98
C GLU A 26 -6.36 1.53 12.08
N LYS A 27 -5.09 1.28 12.40
CA LYS A 27 -3.94 1.71 11.58
C LYS A 27 -3.82 0.87 10.31
N SER A 28 -4.37 -0.34 10.29
CA SER A 28 -4.42 -1.17 9.09
C SER A 28 -5.28 -0.51 8.00
N ASP A 29 -6.40 0.11 8.39
CA ASP A 29 -7.26 0.88 7.48
C ASP A 29 -6.55 2.15 6.97
N VAL A 30 -5.77 2.82 7.84
CA VAL A 30 -4.98 4.00 7.46
C VAL A 30 -3.89 3.64 6.45
N PHE A 31 -3.25 2.49 6.61
CA PHE A 31 -2.28 1.99 5.63
C PHE A 31 -2.93 1.78 4.26
N GLY A 32 -4.06 1.07 4.22
CA GLY A 32 -4.83 0.84 3.00
C GLY A 32 -5.26 2.15 2.33
N PHE A 33 -5.67 3.14 3.11
CA PHE A 33 -5.99 4.48 2.61
C PHE A 33 -4.80 5.16 1.91
N GLY A 34 -3.59 5.05 2.46
CA GLY A 34 -2.38 5.58 1.82
C GLY A 34 -2.10 4.92 0.45
N VAL A 35 -2.36 3.62 0.33
CA VAL A 35 -2.21 2.91 -0.95
C VAL A 35 -3.28 3.34 -1.96
N ILE A 36 -4.53 3.51 -1.54
CA ILE A 36 -5.62 4.04 -2.37
C ILE A 36 -5.31 5.45 -2.86
N LEU A 37 -4.71 6.31 -2.02
CA LEU A 37 -4.29 7.65 -2.43
C LEU A 37 -3.13 7.61 -3.44
N TRP A 38 -2.25 6.61 -3.38
CA TRP A 38 -1.11 6.49 -4.28
C TRP A 38 -1.51 6.12 -5.73
N GLU A 39 -2.52 5.27 -5.91
CA GLU A 39 -3.01 4.81 -7.22
C GLU A 39 -3.34 5.96 -8.20
N PRO A 40 -4.21 6.94 -7.86
CA PRO A 40 -4.52 8.05 -8.77
C PRO A 40 -3.35 9.01 -8.97
N MET A 41 -2.44 9.11 -8.00
CA MET A 41 -1.28 10.01 -8.08
C MET A 41 -0.22 9.50 -9.05
N THR A 42 -0.13 8.19 -9.22
CA THR A 42 0.85 7.54 -10.11
C THR A 42 0.22 6.92 -11.35
N VAL A 43 -1.11 6.90 -11.42
CA VAL A 43 -1.92 6.26 -12.48
C VAL A 43 -1.42 4.84 -12.76
N SER A 44 -1.09 4.13 -11.67
CA SER A 44 -0.40 2.85 -11.71
C SER A 44 -0.97 1.88 -10.68
N ILE A 45 -0.91 0.59 -10.99
CA ILE A 45 -1.32 -0.47 -10.07
C ILE A 45 -0.17 -0.72 -9.08
N PRO A 46 -0.43 -0.69 -7.76
CA PRO A 46 0.60 -0.89 -6.76
C PRO A 46 1.17 -2.31 -6.85
N TRP A 47 2.49 -2.42 -6.82
CA TRP A 47 3.23 -3.68 -6.95
C TRP A 47 2.81 -4.58 -8.13
N ILE A 48 2.38 -4.00 -9.27
CA ILE A 48 1.90 -4.75 -10.47
C ILE A 48 2.82 -5.87 -10.99
N LYS A 49 4.12 -5.82 -10.66
CA LYS A 49 5.12 -6.80 -11.08
C LYS A 49 5.39 -7.91 -10.06
N LEU A 50 4.67 -7.91 -8.93
CA LEU A 50 4.85 -8.86 -7.85
C LEU A 50 3.59 -9.70 -7.68
N ASP A 51 3.77 -10.99 -7.42
CA ASP A 51 2.67 -11.87 -7.03
C ASP A 51 2.29 -11.65 -5.55
N SER A 52 1.11 -12.09 -5.13
CA SER A 52 0.59 -11.84 -3.77
C SER A 52 1.54 -12.29 -2.65
N LEU A 53 2.26 -13.40 -2.84
CA LEU A 53 3.26 -13.88 -1.88
C LEU A 53 4.48 -12.97 -1.80
N GLU A 54 4.93 -12.44 -2.94
CA GLU A 54 6.05 -11.50 -2.99
C GLU A 54 5.67 -10.17 -2.36
N VAL A 55 4.43 -9.70 -2.58
CA VAL A 55 3.86 -8.52 -1.91
C VAL A 55 3.88 -8.70 -0.39
N ALA A 56 3.42 -9.85 0.12
CA ALA A 56 3.49 -10.18 1.54
C ALA A 56 4.93 -10.14 2.08
N GLY A 57 5.89 -10.66 1.31
CA GLY A 57 7.32 -10.60 1.60
C GLY A 57 7.85 -9.16 1.69
N VAL A 58 7.63 -8.36 0.65
CA VAL A 58 8.23 -7.01 0.57
C VAL A 58 7.56 -6.00 1.49
N VAL A 59 6.23 -6.07 1.66
CA VAL A 59 5.47 -5.14 2.51
C VAL A 59 5.55 -5.59 3.97
N GLY A 60 5.21 -6.85 4.24
CA GLY A 60 5.15 -7.40 5.61
C GLY A 60 6.51 -7.50 6.28
N PHE A 61 7.51 -8.04 5.57
CA PHE A 61 8.80 -8.39 6.18
C PHE A 61 9.93 -7.41 5.82
N MET A 62 9.99 -6.93 4.59
CA MET A 62 11.07 -6.02 4.14
C MET A 62 10.75 -4.54 4.35
N ASP A 63 9.56 -4.22 4.84
CA ASP A 63 9.08 -2.85 5.07
C ASP A 63 9.17 -1.93 3.83
N ARG A 64 9.11 -2.50 2.62
CA ARG A 64 9.09 -1.68 1.41
C ARG A 64 7.77 -0.94 1.29
N ARG A 65 7.84 0.29 0.79
CA ARG A 65 6.70 1.14 0.45
C ARG A 65 6.72 1.48 -1.04
N LEU A 66 5.59 1.97 -1.54
CA LEU A 66 5.48 2.44 -2.91
C LEU A 66 6.32 3.72 -3.08
N VAL A 67 6.90 3.87 -4.27
CA VAL A 67 7.71 5.05 -4.58
C VAL A 67 6.79 6.22 -4.90
N LEU A 68 7.01 7.36 -4.24
CA LEU A 68 6.31 8.61 -4.54
C LEU A 68 7.08 9.37 -5.63
N PRO A 69 6.42 9.85 -6.70
CA PRO A 69 7.10 10.63 -7.73
C PRO A 69 7.52 12.00 -7.18
N GLU A 70 8.70 12.48 -7.57
CA GLU A 70 9.24 13.78 -7.13
C GLU A 70 8.39 14.97 -7.61
N SER A 71 7.59 14.77 -8.65
CA SER A 71 6.66 15.78 -9.17
C SER A 71 5.35 15.88 -8.39
N LEU A 72 5.13 15.01 -7.38
CA LEU A 72 3.94 15.06 -6.55
C LEU A 72 3.96 16.29 -5.63
N ASP A 73 2.79 16.85 -5.37
CA ASP A 73 2.66 17.92 -4.38
C ASP A 73 3.24 17.47 -3.03
N PRO A 74 4.18 18.22 -2.42
CA PRO A 74 4.82 17.83 -1.16
C PRO A 74 3.83 17.55 -0.02
N MET A 75 2.69 18.25 0.02
CA MET A 75 1.66 17.99 1.04
C MET A 75 1.00 16.64 0.82
N VAL A 76 0.69 16.29 -0.43
CA VAL A 76 0.10 14.98 -0.77
C VAL A 76 1.10 13.87 -0.49
N ALA A 77 2.36 14.05 -0.86
CA ALA A 77 3.43 13.11 -0.57
C ALA A 77 3.59 12.87 0.95
N THR A 78 3.48 13.93 1.75
CA THR A 78 3.54 13.85 3.21
C THR A 78 2.37 13.06 3.78
N ILE A 79 1.13 13.35 3.33
CA ILE A 79 -0.06 12.63 3.79
C ILE A 79 0.06 11.13 3.49
N ILE A 80 0.43 10.77 2.26
CA ILE A 80 0.59 9.36 1.86
C ILE A 80 1.70 8.70 2.69
N SER A 81 2.83 9.38 2.89
CA SER A 81 3.95 8.87 3.70
C SER A 81 3.54 8.67 5.16
N ASP A 82 2.75 9.58 5.73
CA ASP A 82 2.28 9.48 7.11
C ASP A 82 1.30 8.31 7.29
N CYS A 83 0.45 8.03 6.30
CA CYS A 83 -0.42 6.85 6.31
C CYS A 83 0.35 5.52 6.40
N TRP A 84 1.60 5.49 5.94
CA TRP A 84 2.43 4.29 5.89
C TRP A 84 3.41 4.15 7.07
N ARG A 85 3.39 5.09 8.01
CA ARG A 85 4.25 5.06 9.19
C ARG A 85 3.81 3.96 10.16
N ARG A 86 4.80 3.23 10.67
CA ARG A 86 4.61 2.19 11.71
C ARG A 86 4.25 2.76 13.08
N THR A 87 4.42 4.06 13.29
CA THR A 87 4.22 4.72 14.58
C THR A 87 3.46 6.02 14.35
N PHE A 88 2.26 6.10 14.94
CA PHE A 88 1.57 7.34 15.24
C PHE A 88 1.88 7.68 16.68
#